data_AF-A0A924PKT8-F1
#
_entry.id   AF-A0A924PKT8-F1
#
_cell.length_a   1.000
_cell.length_b   1.000
_cell.length_c   1.000
_cell.angle_alpha   90.00
_cell.angle_beta   90.00
_cell.angle_gamma   90.00
#
_symmetry.space_group_name_H-M   'P 1'
#
loop_
_entity.id
_entity.type
_entity.pdbx_description
1 polymer ?
#
loop_
_entity_poly.entity_id
_entity_poly.type
_entity_poly.pdbx_seq_one_letter_code
_entity_poly.pdbx_strand_id
1 'polypeptide(L)'
;MKTTFKFTMALAIWLSVGTAIAAPTETFLSGTGTLNFQDNYLRRGGILWISTTPKLINPGSLPANTASYDRDTRVVSLAYDGATVSAADGKVTFSAANSHVELFFGMTREDNDGNPLSTLYRVIALDNIAVDLGNASVYANVSSYYGTGEDFPIYADFGRLAVFKSMAPIANGTQGLIVNGQASGSTAADLMLTSAAADIVINGLYRLAGEPPVDPQSTLYKGVMSALWGSASASGTFASPVPEASTQALIVVGLLPLLAFSRRTRRSASGPHW
;
A
#
# COMPACT_ATOMS: atom_id res chain seq x y z
N MET A 1 -30.12 2.71 -53.53
CA MET A 1 -29.42 3.56 -52.54
C MET A 1 -28.72 2.66 -51.53
N LYS A 2 -27.40 2.54 -51.62
CA LYS A 2 -26.54 1.52 -50.98
C LYS A 2 -25.73 2.07 -49.78
N THR A 3 -26.21 3.12 -49.11
CA THR A 3 -25.46 3.85 -48.08
C THR A 3 -26.03 3.74 -46.67
N THR A 4 -27.23 3.16 -46.48
CA THR A 4 -27.90 3.15 -45.16
C THR A 4 -27.55 1.92 -44.30
N PHE A 5 -27.00 0.85 -44.90
CA PHE A 5 -26.76 -0.42 -44.18
C PHE A 5 -25.43 -0.46 -43.41
N LYS A 6 -24.50 0.46 -43.67
CA LYS A 6 -23.20 0.52 -42.97
C LYS A 6 -23.25 1.29 -41.64
N PHE A 7 -24.31 2.07 -41.39
CA PHE A 7 -24.44 2.85 -40.15
C PHE A 7 -24.98 2.03 -38.97
N THR A 8 -25.80 1.00 -39.22
CA THR A 8 -26.44 0.21 -38.16
C THR A 8 -25.52 -0.86 -37.57
N MET A 9 -24.52 -1.32 -38.33
CA MET A 9 -23.54 -2.30 -37.83
C MET A 9 -22.41 -1.65 -37.02
N ALA A 10 -22.12 -0.37 -37.26
CA ALA A 10 -21.15 0.39 -36.45
C ALA A 10 -21.66 0.64 -35.03
N LEU A 11 -22.98 0.83 -34.85
CA LEU A 11 -23.58 1.06 -33.53
C LEU A 11 -23.65 -0.23 -32.68
N ALA A 12 -23.82 -1.39 -33.31
CA ALA A 12 -23.88 -2.68 -32.60
C ALA A 12 -22.50 -3.16 -32.14
N ILE A 13 -21.44 -2.85 -32.88
CA ILE A 13 -20.06 -3.16 -32.46
C ILE A 13 -19.57 -2.19 -31.39
N TRP A 14 -20.06 -0.94 -31.38
CA TRP A 14 -19.81 -0.01 -30.26
C TRP A 14 -20.55 -0.38 -28.97
N LEU A 15 -21.69 -1.08 -29.06
CA LEU A 15 -22.43 -1.57 -27.89
C LEU A 15 -21.92 -2.92 -27.35
N SER A 16 -21.17 -3.71 -28.14
CA SER A 16 -20.61 -5.00 -27.70
C SER A 16 -19.12 -4.96 -27.34
N VAL A 17 -18.43 -3.84 -27.61
CA VAL A 17 -17.04 -3.59 -27.15
C VAL A 17 -17.02 -2.57 -25.99
N GLY A 18 -18.17 -2.00 -25.61
CA GLY A 18 -18.29 -0.88 -24.67
C GLY A 18 -18.82 -1.20 -23.26
N THR A 19 -18.92 -2.47 -22.84
CA THR A 19 -19.23 -2.80 -21.44
C THR A 19 -18.17 -3.71 -20.83
N ALA A 20 -16.89 -3.36 -21.00
CA ALA A 20 -16.11 -3.25 -19.78
C ALA A 20 -16.80 -2.12 -19.02
N ILE A 21 -17.72 -2.45 -18.12
CA ILE A 21 -18.16 -1.48 -17.12
C ILE A 21 -16.87 -1.11 -16.44
N ALA A 22 -16.31 0.06 -16.80
CA ALA A 22 -15.31 0.69 -15.98
C ALA A 22 -15.95 0.70 -14.60
N ALA A 23 -15.43 -0.11 -13.69
CA ALA A 23 -15.82 -0.04 -12.30
C ALA A 23 -15.83 1.46 -11.96
N PRO A 24 -16.89 1.98 -11.32
CA PRO A 24 -16.94 3.39 -10.97
C PRO A 24 -15.57 3.76 -10.41
N THR A 25 -14.96 4.80 -10.98
CA THR A 25 -13.66 5.25 -10.53
C THR A 25 -13.91 5.88 -9.16
N GLU A 26 -13.96 5.02 -8.14
CA GLU A 26 -14.25 5.37 -6.75
C GLU A 26 -13.22 6.43 -6.37
N THR A 27 -13.68 7.68 -6.27
CA THR A 27 -12.79 8.81 -6.04
C THR A 27 -12.44 8.79 -4.56
N PHE A 28 -11.20 8.40 -4.26
CA PHE A 28 -10.69 8.41 -2.90
C PHE A 28 -10.72 9.82 -2.32
N LEU A 29 -11.27 9.96 -1.11
CA LEU A 29 -11.41 11.26 -0.44
C LEU A 29 -10.33 11.45 0.61
N SER A 30 -10.21 10.50 1.54
CA SER A 30 -9.24 10.57 2.63
C SER A 30 -9.16 9.22 3.35
N GLY A 31 -8.05 9.00 4.05
CA GLY A 31 -7.88 7.81 4.87
C GLY A 31 -6.85 7.99 5.98
N THR A 32 -6.86 7.05 6.91
CA THR A 32 -5.91 6.98 8.02
C THR A 32 -5.53 5.53 8.28
N GLY A 33 -4.36 5.34 8.86
CA GLY A 33 -3.92 4.01 9.26
C GLY A 33 -2.83 4.06 10.31
N THR A 34 -2.40 2.87 10.72
CA THR A 34 -1.37 2.71 11.72
C THR A 34 -0.41 1.58 11.37
N LEU A 35 0.84 1.76 11.76
CA LEU A 35 1.83 0.69 11.94
C LEU A 35 2.20 0.65 13.42
N ASN A 36 1.80 -0.40 14.12
CA ASN A 36 2.07 -0.56 15.54
C ASN A 36 3.29 -1.47 15.74
N PHE A 37 4.36 -0.96 16.34
CA PHE A 37 5.61 -1.70 16.58
C PHE A 37 5.80 -2.12 18.04
N GLN A 38 4.76 -2.01 18.88
CA GLN A 38 4.84 -2.23 20.33
C GLN A 38 5.41 -3.62 20.69
N ASP A 39 5.02 -4.65 19.95
CA ASP A 39 5.43 -6.04 20.21
C ASP A 39 6.72 -6.45 19.49
N ASN A 40 7.37 -5.53 18.78
CA ASN A 40 8.62 -5.81 18.10
C ASN A 40 9.73 -6.19 19.10
N TYR A 41 10.26 -7.41 18.97
CA TYR A 41 11.24 -7.95 19.92
C TYR A 41 12.53 -7.12 19.97
N LEU A 42 13.05 -6.68 18.81
CA LEU A 42 14.25 -5.84 18.74
C LEU A 42 14.01 -4.49 19.41
N ARG A 43 12.79 -3.95 19.29
CA ARG A 43 12.39 -2.70 19.94
C ARG A 43 12.30 -2.87 21.46
N ARG A 44 11.68 -3.95 21.94
CA ARG A 44 11.58 -4.27 23.37
C ARG A 44 12.94 -4.53 24.01
N GLY A 45 13.88 -5.09 23.25
CA GLY A 45 15.28 -5.25 23.65
C GLY A 45 16.09 -3.95 23.68
N GLY A 46 15.51 -2.82 23.26
CA GLY A 46 16.20 -1.53 23.19
C GLY A 46 17.22 -1.44 22.06
N ILE A 47 17.12 -2.31 21.06
CA ILE A 47 18.06 -2.45 19.95
C ILE A 47 17.54 -1.72 18.71
N LEU A 48 16.22 -1.70 18.52
CA LEU A 48 15.56 -0.97 17.44
C LEU A 48 14.95 0.33 17.98
N TRP A 49 15.09 1.43 17.25
CA TRP A 49 14.37 2.67 17.49
C TRP A 49 13.63 3.10 16.23
N ILE A 50 12.62 3.95 16.43
CA ILE A 50 11.71 4.41 15.38
C ILE A 50 11.63 5.93 15.43
N SER A 51 11.68 6.58 14.28
CA SER A 51 11.51 8.02 14.11
C SER A 51 10.66 8.31 12.88
N THR A 52 9.91 9.41 12.89
CA THR A 52 9.28 9.98 11.69
C THR A 52 9.88 11.35 11.37
N THR A 53 10.89 11.80 12.13
CA THR A 53 11.63 13.00 11.78
C THR A 53 12.77 12.59 10.86
N PRO A 54 12.78 13.00 9.58
CA PRO A 54 13.89 12.73 8.69
C PRO A 54 15.12 13.43 9.26
N LYS A 55 16.17 12.69 9.56
CA LYS A 55 17.39 13.31 10.11
C LYS A 55 18.26 13.99 9.05
N LEU A 56 17.88 13.95 7.77
CA LEU A 56 18.84 14.09 6.67
C LEU A 56 18.45 14.95 5.48
N ILE A 57 17.39 15.74 5.58
CA ILE A 57 17.01 16.57 4.44
C ILE A 57 17.09 18.04 4.84
N ASN A 58 17.97 18.73 4.13
CA ASN A 58 18.14 20.18 4.06
C ASN A 58 16.76 20.87 4.18
N PRO A 59 16.56 21.86 5.09
CA PRO A 59 15.24 22.36 5.50
C PRO A 59 14.51 23.24 4.45
N GLY A 60 14.81 23.07 3.16
CA GLY A 60 14.05 23.70 2.08
C GLY A 60 12.70 22.99 1.92
N SER A 61 11.61 23.74 2.12
CA SER A 61 10.19 23.32 2.15
C SER A 61 9.87 21.95 1.54
N LEU A 62 10.07 20.89 2.31
CA LEU A 62 9.53 19.58 1.97
C LEU A 62 8.04 19.57 2.32
N PRO A 63 7.22 18.80 1.57
CA PRO A 63 5.86 18.51 2.02
C PRO A 63 5.88 17.91 3.43
N ALA A 64 4.89 18.26 4.24
CA ALA A 64 4.78 17.78 5.61
C ALA A 64 4.75 16.24 5.62
N ASN A 65 5.56 15.62 6.48
CA ASN A 65 5.56 14.17 6.63
C ASN A 65 4.16 13.72 7.08
N THR A 66 3.56 12.81 6.31
CA THR A 66 2.22 12.27 6.58
C THR A 66 2.25 11.12 7.59
N ALA A 67 3.44 10.76 8.09
CA ALA A 67 3.64 9.84 9.19
C ALA A 67 3.99 10.58 10.50
N SER A 68 3.38 10.16 11.60
CA SER A 68 3.70 10.64 12.95
C SER A 68 3.93 9.47 13.89
N TYR A 69 5.02 9.50 14.67
CA TYR A 69 5.34 8.46 15.63
C TYR A 69 5.03 8.92 17.06
N ASP A 70 4.08 8.23 17.70
CA ASP A 70 3.86 8.35 19.12
C ASP A 70 4.82 7.41 19.86
N ARG A 71 5.72 8.03 20.64
CA ARG A 71 6.70 7.29 21.43
C ARG A 71 6.00 6.50 22.53
N ASP A 72 4.96 7.00 23.17
CA ASP A 72 4.40 6.33 24.35
C ASP A 72 3.64 5.07 23.94
N THR A 73 2.85 5.15 22.87
CA THR A 73 2.09 4.02 22.34
C THR A 73 2.90 3.16 21.36
N ARG A 74 4.05 3.64 20.89
CA ARG A 74 4.90 2.98 19.88
C ARG A 74 4.18 2.76 18.54
N VAL A 75 3.21 3.62 18.23
CA VAL A 75 2.42 3.57 17.01
C VAL A 75 2.87 4.67 16.05
N VAL A 76 3.07 4.29 14.79
CA VAL A 76 3.15 5.23 13.68
C VAL A 76 1.74 5.41 13.13
N SER A 77 1.23 6.64 13.16
CA SER A 77 0.00 7.03 12.47
C SER A 77 0.32 7.51 11.06
N LEU A 78 -0.51 7.12 10.09
CA LEU A 78 -0.39 7.46 8.68
C LEU A 78 -1.64 8.22 8.23
N ALA A 79 -1.45 9.31 7.49
CA ALA A 79 -2.52 9.97 6.74
C ALA A 79 -2.44 9.54 5.27
N TYR A 80 -3.50 8.89 4.78
CA TYR A 80 -3.58 8.41 3.41
C TYR A 80 -4.20 9.47 2.50
N ASP A 81 -3.50 9.77 1.40
CA ASP A 81 -3.88 10.72 0.36
C ASP A 81 -4.12 10.05 -1.00
N GLY A 82 -3.89 8.74 -1.09
CA GLY A 82 -4.23 7.93 -2.25
C GLY A 82 -4.79 6.55 -1.89
N ALA A 83 -5.56 5.99 -2.80
CA ALA A 83 -5.97 4.60 -2.74
C ALA A 83 -6.11 4.01 -4.15
N THR A 84 -5.82 2.73 -4.28
CA THR A 84 -6.01 1.97 -5.53
C THR A 84 -6.85 0.72 -5.25
N VAL A 85 -7.80 0.44 -6.14
CA VAL A 85 -8.64 -0.76 -6.06
C VAL A 85 -8.09 -1.82 -6.99
N SER A 86 -7.78 -3.00 -6.46
CA SER A 86 -7.31 -4.14 -7.24
C SER A 86 -8.42 -4.68 -8.14
N ALA A 87 -8.12 -4.85 -9.43
CA ALA A 87 -9.06 -5.45 -10.38
C ALA A 87 -9.25 -6.97 -10.16
N ALA A 88 -8.35 -7.62 -9.42
CA ALA A 88 -8.38 -9.07 -9.23
C ALA A 88 -9.35 -9.50 -8.12
N ASP A 89 -9.41 -8.73 -7.03
CA ASP A 89 -10.17 -9.08 -5.82
C ASP A 89 -11.00 -7.91 -5.27
N GLY A 90 -10.98 -6.74 -5.93
CA GLY A 90 -11.73 -5.55 -5.52
C GLY A 90 -11.22 -4.90 -4.23
N LYS A 91 -10.07 -5.34 -3.71
CA LYS A 91 -9.55 -4.86 -2.43
C LYS A 91 -8.67 -3.63 -2.60
N VAL A 92 -8.63 -2.82 -1.55
CA VAL A 92 -7.99 -1.52 -1.54
C VAL A 92 -6.56 -1.60 -1.02
N THR A 93 -5.67 -0.87 -1.70
CA THR A 93 -4.37 -0.46 -1.17
C THR A 93 -4.41 1.02 -0.89
N PHE A 94 -4.17 1.41 0.36
CA PHE A 94 -4.07 2.80 0.78
C PHE A 94 -2.62 3.27 0.74
N SER A 95 -2.37 4.48 0.26
CA SER A 95 -1.04 5.08 0.13
C SER A 95 -0.96 6.39 0.91
N ALA A 96 0.13 6.57 1.65
CA ALA A 96 0.48 7.82 2.32
C ALA A 96 1.69 8.39 1.57
N ALA A 97 1.47 9.25 0.57
CA ALA A 97 2.58 9.91 -0.10
C ALA A 97 3.31 10.83 0.89
N ASN A 98 4.62 11.00 0.69
CA ASN A 98 5.50 11.76 1.59
C ASN A 98 5.54 11.24 3.04
N SER A 99 5.03 10.03 3.30
CA SER A 99 5.26 9.38 4.60
C SER A 99 6.71 8.95 4.69
N HIS A 100 7.30 9.16 5.87
CA HIS A 100 8.68 8.79 6.17
C HIS A 100 8.77 8.19 7.56
N VAL A 101 9.33 6.98 7.66
CA VAL A 101 9.61 6.28 8.90
C VAL A 101 11.03 5.74 8.88
N GLU A 102 11.85 6.14 9.84
CA GLU A 102 13.18 5.59 10.06
C GLU A 102 13.12 4.48 11.10
N LEU A 103 13.64 3.32 10.73
CA LEU A 103 14.06 2.27 11.65
C LEU A 103 15.56 2.45 11.87
N PHE A 104 16.01 2.63 13.11
CA PHE A 104 17.43 2.83 13.36
C PHE A 104 17.99 2.00 14.51
N PHE A 105 19.28 1.69 14.39
CA PHE A 105 20.10 1.05 15.40
C PHE A 105 21.29 1.97 15.71
N GLY A 106 21.54 2.24 16.98
CA GLY A 106 22.68 3.01 17.46
C GLY A 106 23.62 2.15 18.31
N MET A 107 24.93 2.22 18.04
CA MET A 107 25.96 1.63 18.91
C MET A 107 26.95 2.71 19.35
N THR A 108 27.26 2.72 20.64
CA THR A 108 28.42 3.44 21.15
C THR A 108 29.66 2.64 20.75
N ARG A 109 30.63 3.30 20.12
CA ARG A 109 31.93 2.71 19.83
C ARG A 109 32.86 3.03 20.98
N GLU A 110 33.82 2.15 21.26
CA GLU A 110 34.89 2.39 22.23
C GLU A 110 36.24 2.18 21.53
N ASP A 111 37.27 2.89 21.98
CA ASP A 111 38.65 2.59 21.60
C ASP A 111 39.19 1.36 22.36
N ASN A 112 40.45 0.99 22.09
CA ASN A 112 41.08 -0.17 22.75
C ASN A 112 41.26 0.01 24.27
N ASP A 113 41.13 1.25 24.76
CA ASP A 113 41.27 1.60 26.17
C ASP A 113 39.91 1.75 26.87
N GLY A 114 38.80 1.48 26.15
CA GLY A 114 37.43 1.57 26.68
C GLY A 114 36.90 3.01 26.75
N ASN A 115 37.56 3.98 26.12
CA ASN A 115 37.02 5.33 26.05
C ASN A 115 35.94 5.42 24.97
N PRO A 116 34.84 6.13 25.24
CA PRO A 116 33.76 6.27 24.27
C PRO A 116 34.20 7.08 23.05
N LEU A 117 34.02 6.48 21.87
CA LEU A 117 34.06 7.11 20.57
C LEU A 117 32.65 7.60 20.17
N SER A 118 32.54 8.25 19.01
CA SER A 118 31.27 8.72 18.44
C SER A 118 30.25 7.57 18.28
N THR A 119 28.98 7.84 18.60
CA THR A 119 27.87 6.92 18.34
C THR A 119 27.69 6.73 16.84
N LEU A 120 27.67 5.47 16.43
CA LEU A 120 27.39 5.05 15.06
C LEU A 120 25.90 4.77 14.95
N TYR A 121 25.24 5.34 13.93
CA TYR A 121 23.86 4.97 13.62
C TYR A 121 23.71 4.35 12.24
N ARG A 122 22.77 3.44 12.19
CA ARG A 122 22.35 2.69 11.02
C ARG A 122 20.87 2.87 10.86
N VAL A 123 20.44 3.28 9.68
CA VAL A 123 19.04 3.65 9.43
C VAL A 123 18.53 2.91 8.20
N ILE A 124 17.34 2.38 8.31
CA ILE A 124 16.48 2.03 7.18
C ILE A 124 15.34 3.05 7.15
N ALA A 125 15.26 3.83 6.07
CA ALA A 125 14.09 4.67 5.82
C ALA A 125 13.06 3.89 5.02
N LEU A 126 11.81 4.07 5.42
CA LEU A 126 10.61 3.58 4.75
C LEU A 126 9.80 4.79 4.30
N ASP A 127 9.86 5.08 3.01
CA ASP A 127 9.22 6.23 2.38
C ASP A 127 7.99 5.83 1.56
N ASN A 128 7.01 6.73 1.43
CA ASN A 128 5.82 6.52 0.59
C ASN A 128 5.11 5.18 0.89
N ILE A 129 4.85 4.99 2.18
CA ILE A 129 4.26 3.79 2.75
C ILE A 129 2.87 3.57 2.17
N ALA A 130 2.58 2.32 1.82
CA ALA A 130 1.25 1.87 1.47
C ALA A 130 0.87 0.59 2.21
N VAL A 131 -0.40 0.46 2.54
CA VAL A 131 -0.98 -0.73 3.17
C VAL A 131 -1.96 -1.37 2.20
N ASP A 132 -1.61 -2.56 1.75
CA ASP A 132 -2.39 -3.37 0.83
C ASP A 132 -3.25 -4.36 1.61
N LEU A 133 -4.56 -4.15 1.56
CA LEU A 133 -5.53 -5.00 2.27
C LEU A 133 -5.89 -6.28 1.49
N GLY A 134 -5.52 -6.38 0.22
CA GLY A 134 -5.62 -7.59 -0.58
C GLY A 134 -4.58 -8.63 -0.19
N ASN A 135 -3.32 -8.20 -0.12
CA ASN A 135 -2.17 -9.05 0.17
C ASN A 135 -1.71 -9.01 1.63
N ALA A 136 -2.43 -8.27 2.49
CA ALA A 136 -2.09 -8.04 3.90
C ALA A 136 -0.61 -7.63 4.08
N SER A 137 -0.16 -6.69 3.26
CA SER A 137 1.25 -6.32 3.12
C SER A 137 1.43 -4.81 3.24
N VAL A 138 2.59 -4.41 3.77
CA VAL A 138 3.02 -3.02 3.85
C VAL A 138 4.15 -2.83 2.85
N TYR A 139 3.98 -1.87 1.94
CA TYR A 139 4.97 -1.50 0.95
C TYR A 139 5.59 -0.16 1.29
N ALA A 140 6.86 0.02 0.97
CA ALA A 140 7.54 1.31 1.06
C ALA A 140 8.67 1.37 0.04
N ASN A 141 9.10 2.58 -0.29
CA ASN A 141 10.41 2.81 -0.89
C ASN A 141 11.44 2.69 0.22
N VAL A 142 12.44 1.84 0.03
CA VAL A 142 13.40 1.49 1.08
C VAL A 142 14.76 2.07 0.74
N SER A 143 15.34 2.80 1.68
CA SER A 143 16.72 3.27 1.59
C SER A 143 17.48 2.98 2.88
N SER A 144 18.78 2.83 2.78
CA SER A 144 19.66 2.65 3.94
C SER A 144 20.63 3.81 4.07
N TYR A 145 20.94 4.17 5.31
CA TYR A 145 21.88 5.22 5.66
C TYR A 145 22.82 4.73 6.75
N TYR A 146 24.03 5.27 6.73
CA TYR A 146 25.08 4.90 7.67
C TYR A 146 25.93 6.12 8.00
N GLY A 147 26.19 6.35 9.27
CA GLY A 147 26.94 7.54 9.69
C GLY A 147 27.16 7.67 11.18
N THR A 148 27.76 8.78 11.57
CA THR A 148 28.07 9.16 12.95
C THR A 148 27.53 10.56 13.21
N GLY A 149 26.85 10.78 14.34
CA GLY A 149 26.37 12.11 14.70
C GLY A 149 25.29 12.66 13.76
N GLU A 150 25.56 13.79 13.10
CA GLU A 150 24.62 14.51 12.21
C GLU A 150 24.83 14.21 10.71
N ASP A 151 25.89 13.48 10.35
CA ASP A 151 26.22 13.14 8.96
C ASP A 151 25.80 11.69 8.64
N PHE A 152 24.73 11.52 7.86
CA PHE A 152 24.31 10.22 7.33
C PHE A 152 24.05 10.28 5.82
N PRO A 153 25.07 10.08 4.97
CA PRO A 153 24.82 9.94 3.54
C PRO A 153 23.91 8.73 3.25
N ILE A 154 23.08 8.84 2.22
CA ILE A 154 22.38 7.68 1.64
C ILE A 154 23.45 6.67 1.23
N TYR A 155 23.36 5.48 1.80
CA TYR A 155 24.26 4.38 1.50
C TYR A 155 23.75 3.56 0.31
N ALA A 156 22.45 3.30 0.26
CA ALA A 156 21.81 2.60 -0.86
C ALA A 156 20.31 2.87 -0.93
N ASP A 157 19.77 2.91 -2.15
CA ASP A 157 18.33 2.93 -2.45
C ASP A 157 17.95 1.59 -3.08
N PHE A 158 16.92 0.95 -2.53
CA PHE A 158 16.43 -0.37 -2.95
C PHE A 158 15.09 -0.29 -3.68
N GLY A 159 14.52 0.91 -3.82
CA GLY A 159 13.23 1.12 -4.45
C GLY A 159 12.06 0.54 -3.65
N ARG A 160 10.95 0.30 -4.34
CA ARG A 160 9.68 -0.11 -3.72
C ARG A 160 9.64 -1.60 -3.43
N LEU A 161 9.43 -1.97 -2.17
CA LEU A 161 9.39 -3.35 -1.71
C LEU A 161 8.17 -3.61 -0.83
N ALA A 162 7.70 -4.86 -0.81
CA ALA A 162 6.84 -5.36 0.26
C ALA A 162 7.74 -5.56 1.49
N VAL A 163 7.69 -4.64 2.44
CA VAL A 163 8.57 -4.67 3.62
C VAL A 163 8.05 -5.67 4.63
N PHE A 164 6.77 -5.55 4.95
CA PHE A 164 6.11 -6.39 5.91
C PHE A 164 4.93 -7.13 5.29
N LYS A 165 4.68 -8.35 5.77
CA LYS A 165 3.52 -9.13 5.38
C LYS A 165 2.95 -9.86 6.59
N SER A 166 1.63 -9.81 6.73
CA SER A 166 0.91 -10.61 7.71
C SER A 166 0.82 -12.05 7.23
N MET A 167 0.97 -12.99 8.16
CA MET A 167 0.78 -14.42 7.90
C MET A 167 -0.69 -14.83 7.85
N ALA A 168 -1.59 -13.94 8.29
CA ALA A 168 -3.04 -14.10 8.22
C ALA A 168 -3.65 -13.06 7.27
N PRO A 169 -4.83 -13.34 6.69
CA PRO A 169 -5.55 -12.34 5.91
C PRO A 169 -5.91 -11.10 6.75
N ILE A 170 -6.33 -10.04 6.07
CA ILE A 170 -6.92 -8.87 6.74
C ILE A 170 -8.21 -9.29 7.44
N ALA A 171 -8.36 -8.83 8.68
CA ALA A 171 -9.57 -8.95 9.49
C ALA A 171 -10.15 -7.56 9.81
N ASN A 172 -11.32 -7.57 10.46
CA ASN A 172 -12.07 -6.40 10.88
C ASN A 172 -12.50 -5.48 9.71
N GLY A 173 -13.36 -4.52 10.02
CA GLY A 173 -13.84 -3.54 9.04
C GLY A 173 -14.52 -4.20 7.84
N THR A 174 -14.22 -3.70 6.65
CA THR A 174 -14.73 -4.24 5.38
C THR A 174 -13.78 -5.24 4.73
N GLN A 175 -12.70 -5.62 5.43
CA GLN A 175 -11.64 -6.51 4.93
C GLN A 175 -11.03 -6.02 3.61
N GLY A 176 -10.95 -4.69 3.46
CA GLY A 176 -10.39 -4.01 2.29
C GLY A 176 -11.34 -3.82 1.11
N LEU A 177 -12.60 -4.27 1.19
CA LEU A 177 -13.60 -3.98 0.16
C LEU A 177 -14.25 -2.61 0.38
N ILE A 178 -14.65 -1.93 -0.69
CA ILE A 178 -15.44 -0.70 -0.57
C ILE A 178 -16.91 -1.07 -0.32
N VAL A 179 -17.42 -0.70 0.85
CA VAL A 179 -18.81 -0.91 1.27
C VAL A 179 -19.36 0.44 1.72
N ASN A 180 -20.40 0.93 1.06
CA ASN A 180 -21.03 2.24 1.34
C ASN A 180 -20.03 3.40 1.37
N GLY A 181 -19.12 3.45 0.38
CA GLY A 181 -18.10 4.51 0.29
C GLY A 181 -17.01 4.41 1.35
N GLN A 182 -16.87 3.29 2.07
CA GLN A 182 -15.81 3.08 3.05
C GLN A 182 -15.08 1.77 2.79
N ALA A 183 -13.76 1.77 2.96
CA ALA A 183 -12.98 0.53 3.04
C ALA A 183 -12.06 0.57 4.27
N SER A 184 -11.93 -0.55 4.95
CA SER A 184 -11.07 -0.67 6.12
C SER A 184 -10.65 -2.10 6.40
N GLY A 185 -9.60 -2.25 7.19
CA GLY A 185 -9.13 -3.53 7.69
C GLY A 185 -7.88 -3.41 8.54
N SER A 186 -7.57 -4.48 9.26
CA SER A 186 -6.35 -4.62 10.04
C SER A 186 -5.75 -6.01 9.85
N THR A 187 -4.45 -6.15 10.06
CA THR A 187 -3.80 -7.46 10.03
C THR A 187 -4.35 -8.33 11.17
N ALA A 188 -4.77 -9.55 10.86
CA ALA A 188 -5.31 -10.49 11.85
C ALA A 188 -4.22 -11.20 12.66
N ALA A 189 -3.02 -11.24 12.11
CA ALA A 189 -1.80 -11.69 12.77
C ALA A 189 -0.75 -10.59 12.65
N ASP A 190 0.34 -10.77 13.36
CA ASP A 190 1.45 -9.84 13.28
C ASP A 190 2.11 -9.86 11.90
N LEU A 191 2.63 -8.70 11.55
CA LEU A 191 3.51 -8.46 10.44
C LEU A 191 4.86 -9.14 10.68
N MET A 192 5.38 -9.76 9.64
CA MET A 192 6.75 -10.28 9.59
C MET A 192 7.49 -9.60 8.44
N LEU A 193 8.82 -9.54 8.50
CA LEU A 193 9.61 -9.11 7.35
C LEU A 193 9.43 -10.11 6.20
N THR A 194 9.30 -9.58 4.99
CA THR A 194 9.38 -10.43 3.79
C THR A 194 10.82 -10.86 3.55
N SER A 195 11.03 -11.97 2.85
CA SER A 195 12.38 -12.40 2.44
C SER A 195 13.11 -11.34 1.62
N ALA A 196 12.39 -10.62 0.74
CA ALA A 196 12.96 -9.56 -0.09
C ALA A 196 13.44 -8.36 0.74
N ALA A 197 12.72 -8.01 1.81
CA ALA A 197 13.10 -6.89 2.67
C ALA A 197 14.08 -7.30 3.78
N ALA A 198 14.10 -8.57 4.18
CA ALA A 198 14.88 -9.04 5.31
C ALA A 198 16.37 -8.83 5.15
N ASP A 199 16.94 -9.23 4.02
CA ASP A 199 18.36 -9.03 3.75
C ASP A 199 18.72 -7.55 3.81
N ILE A 200 17.87 -6.69 3.25
CA ILE A 200 18.07 -5.24 3.22
C ILE A 200 17.99 -4.66 4.62
N VAL A 201 16.94 -4.99 5.38
CA VAL A 201 16.71 -4.46 6.72
C VAL A 201 17.78 -4.95 7.69
N ILE A 202 18.11 -6.24 7.67
CA ILE A 202 19.12 -6.83 8.57
C ILE A 202 20.50 -6.28 8.23
N ASN A 203 20.91 -6.27 6.97
CA ASN A 203 22.23 -5.75 6.62
C ASN A 203 22.29 -4.23 6.81
N GLY A 204 21.24 -3.48 6.46
CA GLY A 204 21.23 -2.03 6.67
C GLY A 204 21.29 -1.64 8.14
N LEU A 205 20.63 -2.40 9.03
CA LEU A 205 20.63 -2.13 10.47
C LEU A 205 21.85 -2.68 11.21
N TYR A 206 22.48 -3.78 10.76
CA TYR A 206 23.43 -4.53 11.60
C TYR A 206 24.78 -4.88 10.95
N ARG A 207 24.98 -4.69 9.65
CA ARG A 207 26.27 -5.01 8.99
C ARG A 207 27.23 -3.84 9.08
N LEU A 208 28.48 -4.02 9.55
CA LEU A 208 29.48 -2.96 9.48
C LEU A 208 30.05 -2.73 8.08
N ALA A 209 30.52 -1.51 7.82
CA ALA A 209 31.22 -1.21 6.57
C ALA A 209 32.49 -2.07 6.48
N GLY A 210 32.65 -2.81 5.38
CA GLY A 210 33.75 -3.75 5.19
C GLY A 210 33.51 -5.16 5.75
N GLU A 211 32.44 -5.39 6.51
CA GLU A 211 32.05 -6.74 6.92
C GLU A 211 31.35 -7.50 5.79
N PRO A 212 31.44 -8.84 5.78
CA PRO A 212 30.57 -9.65 4.94
C PRO A 212 29.09 -9.42 5.31
N PRO A 213 28.14 -9.72 4.41
CA PRO A 213 26.73 -9.75 4.75
C PRO A 213 26.45 -10.60 5.98
N VAL A 214 25.45 -10.21 6.77
CA VAL A 214 24.99 -11.01 7.92
C VAL A 214 24.61 -12.40 7.41
N ASP A 215 25.25 -13.43 7.97
CA ASP A 215 25.02 -14.81 7.58
C ASP A 215 23.54 -15.19 7.77
N PRO A 216 22.83 -15.65 6.72
CA PRO A 216 21.45 -16.13 6.83
C PRO A 216 21.27 -17.27 7.84
N GLN A 217 22.34 -18.00 8.18
CA GLN A 217 22.32 -19.05 9.19
C GLN A 217 22.52 -18.54 10.62
N SER A 218 22.93 -17.28 10.79
CA SER A 218 23.15 -16.68 12.11
C SER A 218 21.88 -16.61 12.94
N THR A 219 22.04 -16.65 14.27
CA THR A 219 20.93 -16.49 15.22
C THR A 219 20.25 -15.13 15.08
N LEU A 220 21.01 -14.07 14.76
CA LEU A 220 20.45 -12.75 14.49
C LEU A 220 19.50 -12.81 13.29
N TYR A 221 19.97 -13.32 12.16
CA TYR A 221 19.15 -13.38 10.95
C TYR A 221 17.87 -14.19 11.16
N LYS A 222 18.01 -15.39 11.72
CA LYS A 222 16.86 -16.27 12.03
C LYS A 222 15.89 -15.64 13.02
N GLY A 223 16.41 -14.97 14.05
CA GLY A 223 15.61 -14.28 15.06
C GLY A 223 14.86 -13.08 14.50
N VAL A 224 15.49 -12.29 13.61
CA VAL A 224 14.84 -11.15 12.96
C VAL A 224 13.77 -11.61 11.95
N MET A 225 14.02 -12.71 11.25
CA MET A 225 13.07 -13.31 10.31
C MET A 225 11.83 -13.91 10.99
N SER A 226 11.99 -14.50 12.17
CA SER A 226 10.86 -15.04 12.95
C SER A 226 10.22 -14.02 13.89
N ALA A 227 10.80 -12.82 14.01
CA ALA A 227 10.28 -11.78 14.88
C ALA A 227 8.94 -11.25 14.37
N LEU A 228 8.07 -10.96 15.33
CA LEU A 228 6.88 -10.17 15.11
C LEU A 228 7.33 -8.72 14.98
N TRP A 229 6.98 -8.09 13.85
CA TRP A 229 7.36 -6.70 13.58
C TRP A 229 6.29 -5.70 13.98
N GLY A 230 5.06 -6.16 14.23
CA GLY A 230 3.97 -5.31 14.63
C GLY A 230 2.64 -5.70 14.02
N SER A 231 1.69 -4.76 13.97
CA SER A 231 0.44 -4.89 13.24
C SER A 231 0.17 -3.64 12.39
N ALA A 232 -0.68 -3.78 11.37
CA ALA A 232 -1.12 -2.65 10.56
C ALA A 232 -2.64 -2.53 10.53
N SER A 233 -3.13 -1.29 10.46
CA SER A 233 -4.51 -1.00 10.15
C SER A 233 -4.61 0.10 9.10
N ALA A 234 -5.66 0.07 8.30
CA ALA A 234 -5.96 1.09 7.33
C ALA A 234 -7.47 1.26 7.17
N SER A 235 -7.89 2.50 6.98
CA SER A 235 -9.26 2.88 6.71
C SER A 235 -9.29 4.07 5.78
N GLY A 236 -10.30 4.15 4.93
CA GLY A 236 -10.49 5.27 4.05
C GLY A 236 -11.91 5.39 3.52
N THR A 237 -12.17 6.57 2.98
CA THR A 237 -13.46 6.99 2.46
C THR A 237 -13.35 7.30 0.98
N PHE A 238 -14.40 6.96 0.26
CA PHE A 238 -14.55 7.12 -1.17
C PHE A 238 -15.83 7.90 -1.42
N ALA A 239 -15.82 8.79 -2.40
CA ALA A 239 -17.01 9.46 -2.84
C ALA A 239 -17.87 8.47 -3.64
N SER A 240 -18.84 7.79 -3.00
CA SER A 240 -19.91 7.13 -3.76
C SER A 240 -21.14 6.80 -2.93
N PRO A 241 -22.32 6.81 -3.58
CA PRO A 241 -22.83 5.53 -4.08
C PRO A 241 -23.35 5.60 -5.54
N VAL A 242 -22.81 4.76 -6.44
CA VAL A 242 -23.47 4.43 -7.72
C VAL A 242 -24.59 3.42 -7.42
N PRO A 243 -25.79 3.60 -8.02
CA PRO A 243 -27.04 3.23 -7.37
C PRO A 243 -27.20 1.72 -7.24
N GLU A 244 -27.99 1.33 -6.25
CA GLU A 244 -28.32 -0.06 -5.91
C GLU A 244 -28.47 -0.98 -7.14
N ALA A 245 -28.16 -2.27 -7.01
CA ALA A 245 -28.31 -3.26 -8.08
C ALA A 245 -29.70 -3.20 -8.78
N SER A 246 -30.74 -2.74 -8.08
CA SER A 246 -32.07 -2.42 -8.60
C SER A 246 -32.07 -1.36 -9.71
N THR A 247 -31.21 -0.35 -9.62
CA THR A 247 -31.11 0.76 -10.58
C THR A 247 -30.33 0.35 -11.83
N GLN A 248 -29.30 -0.49 -11.68
CA GLN A 248 -28.62 -1.09 -12.82
C GLN A 248 -29.52 -2.10 -13.56
N ALA A 249 -30.30 -2.90 -12.81
CA ALA A 249 -31.32 -3.77 -13.39
C ALA A 249 -32.41 -2.96 -14.12
N LEU A 250 -32.84 -1.81 -13.60
CA LEU A 250 -33.79 -0.90 -14.25
C LEU A 250 -33.25 -0.30 -15.55
N ILE A 251 -31.95 0.01 -15.63
CA ILE A 251 -31.31 0.50 -16.86
C ILE A 251 -31.25 -0.61 -17.92
N VAL A 252 -30.87 -1.84 -17.54
CA VAL A 252 -30.83 -3.00 -18.44
C VAL A 252 -32.24 -3.41 -18.90
N VAL A 253 -33.21 -3.43 -17.98
CA VAL A 253 -34.61 -3.72 -18.27
C VAL A 253 -35.28 -2.60 -19.07
N GLY A 254 -34.89 -1.34 -18.88
CA GLY A 254 -35.38 -0.20 -19.66
C GLY A 254 -34.85 -0.16 -21.11
N LEU A 255 -33.67 -0.74 -21.36
CA LEU A 255 -33.07 -0.84 -22.70
C LEU A 255 -33.60 -2.02 -23.54
N LEU A 256 -34.09 -3.09 -22.90
CA LEU A 256 -34.67 -4.26 -23.57
C LEU A 256 -35.93 -3.94 -24.43
N PRO A 257 -36.89 -3.09 -23.98
CA PRO A 257 -38.04 -2.67 -24.78
C PRO A 257 -37.65 -1.91 -26.06
N LEU A 258 -36.58 -1.10 -26.02
CA LEU A 258 -36.09 -0.35 -27.19
C LEU A 258 -35.54 -1.29 -28.27
N LEU A 259 -34.83 -2.35 -27.86
CA LEU A 259 -34.38 -3.42 -28.75
C LEU A 259 -35.56 -4.24 -29.30
N ALA A 260 -36.58 -4.50 -28.49
CA ALA A 260 -37.78 -5.21 -28.93
C ALA A 260 -38.62 -4.40 -29.94
N PHE A 261 -38.76 -3.08 -29.75
CA PHE A 261 -39.46 -2.20 -30.69
C PHE A 261 -38.73 -2.04 -32.02
N SER A 262 -37.38 -1.98 -32.00
CA SER A 262 -36.58 -1.92 -33.24
C SER A 262 -36.69 -3.18 -34.11
N ARG A 263 -37.00 -4.34 -33.51
CA ARG A 263 -37.25 -5.60 -34.24
C ARG A 263 -38.66 -5.69 -34.81
N ARG A 264 -39.66 -5.08 -34.16
CA ARG A 264 -41.07 -5.17 -34.57
C ARG A 264 -41.38 -4.30 -35.80
N THR A 265 -40.72 -3.16 -35.95
CA THR A 265 -40.87 -2.29 -37.13
C THR A 265 -40.31 -2.89 -38.42
N ARG A 266 -39.40 -3.87 -38.35
CA ARG A 266 -38.89 -4.59 -39.55
C ARG A 266 -39.82 -5.68 -40.08
N ARG A 267 -40.80 -6.16 -39.31
CA ARG A 267 -41.69 -7.26 -39.74
C ARG A 267 -43.00 -6.81 -40.38
N SER A 268 -43.34 -5.52 -40.35
CA SER A 268 -44.60 -5.02 -40.91
C SER A 268 -44.51 -4.49 -42.35
N ALA A 269 -43.35 -4.61 -43.02
CA ALA A 269 -43.10 -4.03 -44.35
C ALA A 269 -42.99 -5.07 -45.48
N SER A 270 -43.59 -6.25 -45.34
CA SER A 270 -43.73 -7.22 -46.42
C SER A 270 -45.20 -7.57 -46.64
N GLY A 271 -45.95 -6.64 -47.21
CA GLY A 271 -47.24 -6.93 -47.82
C GLY A 271 -47.03 -7.55 -49.21
N PRO A 272 -47.88 -8.50 -49.63
CA PRO A 272 -47.76 -9.13 -50.94
C PRO A 272 -48.22 -8.14 -52.02
N HIS A 273 -47.34 -7.82 -52.96
CA HIS A 273 -47.74 -7.19 -54.21
C HIS A 273 -48.02 -8.29 -55.24
N TRP A 274 -49.23 -8.20 -55.78
CA TRP A 274 -49.75 -8.93 -56.94
C TRP A 274 -48.87 -8.76 -58.17
#